data_AF-A0A0G1XUY7-F1
#
_entry.id   AF-A0A0G1XUY7-F1
#
_cell.length_a   1.000
_cell.length_b   1.000
_cell.length_c   1.000
_cell.angle_alpha   90.00
_cell.angle_beta   90.00
_cell.angle_gamma   90.00
#
_symmetry.space_group_name_H-M   'P 1'
#
loop_
_entity.id
_entity.type
_entity.pdbx_description
1 polymer ?
#
loop_
_entity_poly.entity_id
_entity_poly.type
_entity_poly.pdbx_seq_one_letter_code
_entity_poly.pdbx_strand_id
1 'polypeptide(L)'
;GLSQLHQFRGRVGRSPVQSYCFCFSDESEGGQANPRLKAFTETTDGFALAEADLKLRGPGELKGGRQSGLPDFQMASLHDIELIKRAREAAKRLLEDDPKLDKAPLLKRIIEADREIHWE
;
A
#
# COMPACT_ATOMS: atom_id res chain seq x y z
N GLY A 1 6.05 -12.41 3.55
CA GLY A 1 4.99 -11.41 3.86
C GLY A 1 3.89 -11.46 2.80
N LEU A 2 2.76 -10.79 3.04
CA LEU A 2 1.58 -10.79 2.14
C LEU A 2 1.94 -10.33 0.71
N SER A 3 2.77 -9.29 0.58
CA SER A 3 3.27 -8.79 -0.71
C SER A 3 4.04 -9.86 -1.50
N GLN A 4 4.89 -10.64 -0.84
CA GLN A 4 5.67 -11.69 -1.46
C GLN A 4 4.78 -12.87 -1.91
N LEU A 5 3.79 -13.24 -1.10
CA LEU A 5 2.80 -14.26 -1.49
C LEU A 5 1.99 -13.80 -2.71
N HIS A 6 1.59 -12.52 -2.76
CA HIS A 6 0.92 -11.94 -3.94
C HIS A 6 1.79 -12.03 -5.20
N GLN A 7 3.08 -11.68 -5.09
CA GLN A 7 4.02 -11.80 -6.20
C GLN A 7 4.19 -13.24 -6.67
N PHE A 8 4.28 -14.22 -5.75
CA PHE A 8 4.34 -15.64 -6.13
C PHE A 8 3.07 -16.11 -6.83
N ARG A 9 1.89 -15.72 -6.34
CA ARG A 9 0.61 -16.02 -6.98
C ARG A 9 0.55 -15.46 -8.41
N GLY A 10 1.06 -14.25 -8.64
CA GLY A 10 1.13 -13.63 -9.97
C GLY A 10 2.07 -14.32 -10.97
N ARG A 11 2.87 -15.30 -10.52
CA ARG A 11 3.64 -16.18 -11.41
C ARG A 11 2.83 -17.38 -11.92
N VAL A 12 1.66 -17.65 -11.33
CA VAL A 12 0.75 -18.73 -11.71
C VAL A 12 -0.40 -18.15 -12.56
N GLY A 13 -0.94 -18.92 -13.52
CA GLY A 13 -2.14 -18.50 -14.26
C GLY A 13 -1.91 -17.44 -15.35
N ARG A 14 -0.73 -17.44 -15.99
CA ARG A 14 -0.43 -16.55 -17.15
C ARG A 14 -1.00 -17.04 -18.49
N SER A 15 -1.61 -18.22 -18.47
CA SER A 15 -2.27 -18.85 -19.62
C SER A 15 -3.78 -18.58 -19.53
N PRO A 16 -4.52 -18.64 -20.66
CA PRO A 16 -5.98 -18.66 -20.64
C PRO A 16 -6.58 -19.89 -19.93
N VAL A 17 -5.76 -20.89 -19.58
CA VAL A 17 -6.20 -22.10 -18.87
C VAL A 17 -6.29 -21.85 -17.37
N GLN A 18 -7.40 -22.28 -16.77
CA GLN A 18 -7.62 -22.23 -15.32
C GLN A 18 -6.43 -22.84 -14.57
N SER A 19 -5.91 -22.09 -13.61
CA SER A 19 -4.78 -22.49 -12.79
C SER A 19 -5.13 -22.38 -11.31
N TYR A 20 -4.45 -23.16 -10.47
CA TYR A 20 -4.66 -23.19 -9.03
C TYR A 20 -3.35 -22.89 -8.31
N CYS A 21 -3.44 -22.12 -7.22
CA CYS A 21 -2.33 -21.86 -6.33
C CYS A 21 -2.71 -22.39 -4.95
N PHE A 22 -2.06 -23.48 -4.53
CA PHE A 22 -2.27 -24.06 -3.21
C PHE A 22 -1.25 -23.48 -2.24
N CYS A 23 -1.74 -22.93 -1.13
CA CYS A 23 -0.91 -22.39 -0.06
C CYS A 23 -0.97 -23.34 1.14
N PHE A 24 0.14 -23.99 1.44
CA PHE A 24 0.28 -24.88 2.59
C PHE A 24 0.98 -24.13 3.72
N SER A 25 0.51 -24.32 4.94
CA SER A 25 1.10 -23.78 6.15
C SER A 25 1.14 -24.85 7.23
N ASP A 26 2.25 -24.92 7.96
CA ASP A 26 2.44 -25.86 9.08
C ASP A 26 1.70 -25.43 10.36
N GLU A 27 0.59 -24.69 10.25
CA GLU A 27 -0.21 -24.34 11.43
C GLU A 27 -0.81 -25.62 12.02
N SER A 28 -0.40 -25.95 13.25
CA SER A 28 -0.86 -27.14 13.96
C SER A 28 -2.37 -27.06 14.20
N GLU A 29 -3.05 -28.21 14.15
CA GLU A 29 -4.47 -28.32 14.50
C GLU A 29 -4.73 -27.64 15.87
N GLY A 30 -5.58 -26.60 15.87
CA GLY A 30 -5.90 -25.81 17.07
C GLY A 30 -5.16 -24.47 17.21
N GLY A 31 -4.22 -24.15 16.32
CA GLY A 31 -3.59 -22.83 16.22
C GLY A 31 -4.57 -21.77 15.69
N GLN A 32 -4.43 -20.53 16.16
CA GLN A 32 -5.20 -19.41 15.63
C GLN A 32 -4.79 -19.15 14.17
N ALA A 33 -5.72 -19.33 13.24
CA ALA A 33 -5.45 -19.24 11.80
C ALA A 33 -4.73 -17.92 11.44
N ASN A 34 -3.63 -18.00 10.68
CA ASN A 34 -2.84 -16.83 10.34
C ASN A 34 -3.71 -15.80 9.60
N PRO A 35 -3.97 -14.61 10.19
CA PRO A 35 -4.86 -13.63 9.57
C PRO A 35 -4.30 -13.11 8.23
N ARG A 36 -2.99 -13.21 8.00
CA ARG A 36 -2.37 -12.87 6.71
C ARG A 36 -2.68 -13.90 5.63
N LEU A 37 -2.65 -15.20 5.98
CA LEU A 37 -3.01 -16.26 5.04
C LEU A 37 -4.50 -16.22 4.70
N LYS A 38 -5.33 -15.91 5.69
CA LYS A 38 -6.77 -15.68 5.47
C LYS A 38 -7.03 -14.53 4.50
N ALA A 39 -6.42 -13.37 4.72
CA ALA A 39 -6.54 -12.25 3.78
C ALA A 39 -6.07 -12.62 2.35
N PHE A 40 -4.99 -13.41 2.25
CA PHE A 40 -4.45 -13.87 0.97
C PHE A 40 -5.40 -14.80 0.19
N THR A 41 -6.20 -15.62 0.87
CA THR A 41 -7.18 -16.51 0.22
C THR A 41 -8.50 -15.81 -0.12
N GLU A 42 -8.85 -14.74 0.60
CA GLU A 42 -10.10 -13.99 0.41
C GLU A 42 -10.08 -13.04 -0.80
N THR A 43 -8.91 -12.56 -1.23
CA THR A 43 -8.83 -11.58 -2.33
C THR A 43 -7.59 -11.73 -3.22
N THR A 44 -7.78 -11.40 -4.50
CA THR A 44 -6.70 -11.33 -5.50
C THR A 44 -6.10 -9.94 -5.66
N ASP A 45 -6.79 -8.89 -5.18
CA ASP A 45 -6.40 -7.49 -5.33
C ASP A 45 -5.19 -7.14 -4.46
N GLY A 46 -4.13 -6.66 -5.10
CA GLY A 46 -2.89 -6.25 -4.42
C GLY A 46 -3.08 -5.07 -3.46
N PHE A 47 -4.00 -4.14 -3.76
CA PHE A 47 -4.27 -3.00 -2.89
C PHE A 47 -5.00 -3.42 -1.61
N ALA A 48 -6.01 -4.28 -1.73
CA ALA A 48 -6.72 -4.83 -0.58
C ALA A 48 -5.79 -5.63 0.34
N LEU A 49 -4.85 -6.39 -0.23
CA LEU A 49 -3.84 -7.13 0.53
C LEU A 49 -2.83 -6.20 1.22
N ALA A 50 -2.45 -5.09 0.58
CA ALA A 50 -1.59 -4.09 1.19
C ALA A 50 -2.28 -3.40 2.38
N GLU A 51 -3.58 -3.07 2.26
CA GLU A 51 -4.36 -2.52 3.37
C GLU A 51 -4.50 -3.52 4.52
N ALA A 52 -4.73 -4.81 4.22
CA ALA A 52 -4.77 -5.88 5.21
C ALA A 52 -3.42 -6.06 5.90
N ASP A 53 -2.30 -6.06 5.17
CA ASP A 53 -0.96 -6.17 5.75
C ASP A 53 -0.64 -4.99 6.66
N LEU A 54 -1.01 -3.75 6.26
CA LEU A 54 -0.84 -2.55 7.09
C LEU A 54 -1.64 -2.64 8.39
N LYS A 55 -2.90 -3.10 8.32
CA LYS A 55 -3.75 -3.31 9.51
C LYS A 55 -3.16 -4.38 10.45
N LEU A 56 -2.66 -5.49 9.90
CA LEU A 56 -2.15 -6.63 10.68
C LEU A 56 -0.76 -6.38 11.27
N ARG A 57 0.11 -5.68 10.55
CA ARG A 57 1.44 -5.28 11.02
C ARG A 57 1.35 -4.17 12.07
N GLY A 58 0.29 -3.36 12.00
CA GLY A 58 0.20 -2.13 12.77
C GLY A 58 1.20 -1.08 12.27
N PRO A 59 0.94 0.21 12.51
CA PRO A 59 1.78 1.30 11.98
C PRO A 59 3.20 1.35 12.59
N GLY A 60 3.45 0.64 13.69
CA GLY A 60 4.74 0.65 14.42
C GLY A 60 5.86 -0.21 13.81
N GLU A 61 5.53 -1.21 12.98
CA GLU A 61 6.51 -2.15 12.39
C GLU A 61 6.97 -1.75 10.96
N LEU A 62 6.66 -0.53 10.50
CA LEU A 62 7.44 0.13 9.43
C LEU A 62 8.88 0.41 9.88
N LYS A 63 9.15 0.36 11.19
CA LYS A 63 10.47 0.40 11.82
C LYS A 63 11.24 -0.93 11.63
N GLY A 64 11.58 -1.26 10.39
CA GLY A 64 12.81 -2.00 10.13
C GLY A 64 14.00 -1.05 10.28
N GLY A 65 14.35 -0.69 11.52
CA GLY A 65 15.43 0.24 11.82
C GLY A 65 14.95 1.65 12.17
N ARG A 66 15.38 2.14 13.33
CA ARG A 66 15.37 3.57 13.68
C ARG A 66 16.27 4.32 12.69
N GLN A 67 15.77 4.69 11.51
CA GLN A 67 16.40 5.77 10.75
C GLN A 67 15.56 7.03 10.90
N SER A 68 16.16 7.94 11.66
CA SER A 68 15.78 9.31 11.96
C SER A 68 15.57 10.11 10.69
N GLY A 69 14.38 10.66 10.48
CA GLY A 69 14.19 11.62 9.40
C GLY A 69 12.85 12.32 9.39
N LEU A 70 11.74 11.57 9.53
CA LEU A 70 10.42 12.19 9.52
C LEU A 70 9.97 12.59 10.93
N PRO A 71 9.57 13.86 11.16
CA PRO A 71 9.00 14.31 12.43
C PRO A 71 7.72 13.53 12.74
N ASP A 72 7.53 13.15 14.01
CA ASP A 72 6.38 12.39 14.51
C ASP A 72 5.00 12.99 14.10
N PHE A 73 4.95 14.28 13.78
CA PHE A 73 3.76 14.99 13.33
C PHE A 73 3.31 14.61 11.91
N GLN A 74 4.24 14.33 10.99
CA GLN A 74 3.89 13.85 9.64
C GLN A 74 3.46 12.37 9.67
N MET A 75 4.03 11.59 10.58
CA MET A 75 3.60 10.21 10.85
C MET A 75 2.17 10.17 11.40
N ALA A 76 1.78 11.11 12.27
CA ALA A 76 0.42 11.20 12.81
C ALA A 76 -0.65 11.44 11.72
N SER A 77 -0.31 12.21 10.68
CA SER A 77 -1.19 12.41 9.51
C SER A 77 -1.42 11.12 8.71
N LEU A 78 -0.41 10.23 8.67
CA LEU A 78 -0.54 8.91 8.03
C LEU A 78 -1.39 7.92 8.85
N HIS A 79 -1.73 8.25 10.10
CA HIS A 79 -2.62 7.44 10.94
C HIS A 79 -4.11 7.69 10.64
N ASP A 80 -4.45 8.82 10.02
CA ASP A 80 -5.82 9.17 9.67
C ASP A 80 -6.14 8.73 8.24
N ILE A 81 -6.59 7.48 8.12
CA ILE A 81 -6.99 6.88 6.83
C ILE A 81 -8.08 7.72 6.14
N GLU A 82 -8.94 8.38 6.91
CA GLU A 82 -9.98 9.23 6.36
C GLU A 82 -9.42 10.53 5.80
N LEU A 83 -8.46 11.15 6.49
CA LEU A 83 -7.71 12.30 5.98
C LEU A 83 -6.95 11.95 4.70
N ILE A 84 -6.28 10.79 4.64
CA ILE A 84 -5.59 10.32 3.43
C ILE A 84 -6.56 10.16 2.26
N LYS A 85 -7.73 9.56 2.50
CA LYS A 85 -8.77 9.40 1.48
C LYS A 85 -9.26 10.75 0.97
N ARG A 86 -9.58 11.68 1.88
CA ARG A 86 -10.01 13.04 1.54
C ARG A 86 -8.94 13.82 0.78
N ALA A 87 -7.68 13.72 1.19
CA ALA A 87 -6.56 14.34 0.50
C ALA A 87 -6.40 13.79 -0.93
N ARG A 88 -6.53 12.47 -1.11
CA ARG A 88 -6.49 11.82 -2.44
C ARG A 88 -7.65 12.27 -3.33
N GLU A 89 -8.85 12.37 -2.78
CA GLU A 89 -10.01 12.87 -3.53
C GLU A 89 -9.86 14.33 -3.93
N ALA A 90 -9.38 15.18 -3.02
CA ALA A 90 -9.10 16.59 -3.31
C ALA A 90 -8.04 16.74 -4.42
N ALA A 91 -6.96 15.96 -4.35
CA ALA A 91 -5.93 15.95 -5.39
C ALA A 91 -6.47 15.50 -6.75
N LYS A 92 -7.34 14.48 -6.78
CA LYS A 92 -8.00 14.04 -8.04
C LYS A 92 -8.86 15.14 -8.65
N ARG A 93 -9.73 15.77 -7.86
CA ARG A 93 -10.59 16.86 -8.34
C ARG A 93 -9.76 18.03 -8.88
N LEU A 94 -8.68 18.38 -8.19
CA LEU A 94 -7.77 19.41 -8.65
C LEU A 94 -7.17 19.09 -10.03
N LEU A 95 -6.75 17.84 -10.25
CA LEU A 95 -6.18 17.40 -11.53
C LEU A 95 -7.24 17.23 -12.64
N GLU A 96 -8.50 16.97 -12.29
CA GLU A 96 -9.61 16.94 -13.25
C GLU A 96 -9.94 18.36 -13.74
N ASP A 97 -9.99 19.34 -12.82
CA ASP A 97 -10.33 20.74 -13.12
C ASP A 97 -9.16 21.56 -13.71
N ASP A 98 -7.93 21.21 -13.34
CA ASP A 98 -6.70 21.85 -13.81
C ASP A 98 -5.55 20.84 -13.98
N PRO A 99 -5.58 20.02 -15.05
CA PRO A 99 -4.59 18.97 -15.29
C PRO A 99 -3.15 19.48 -15.39
N LYS A 100 -2.96 20.76 -15.74
CA LYS A 100 -1.64 21.38 -15.91
C LYS A 100 -1.20 22.20 -14.70
N LEU A 101 -2.05 22.29 -13.66
CA LEU A 101 -1.86 23.10 -12.46
C LEU A 101 -1.54 24.57 -12.77
N ASP A 102 -2.09 25.10 -13.86
CA ASP A 102 -1.80 26.47 -14.33
C ASP A 102 -2.40 27.52 -13.37
N LYS A 103 -3.48 27.18 -12.65
CA LYS A 103 -4.09 28.00 -11.59
C LYS A 103 -3.36 27.89 -10.26
N ALA A 104 -2.46 26.91 -10.10
CA ALA A 104 -1.70 26.66 -8.88
C ALA A 104 -0.18 26.63 -9.15
N PRO A 105 0.43 27.76 -9.58
CA PRO A 105 1.81 27.80 -10.05
C PRO A 105 2.86 27.44 -8.98
N LEU A 106 2.57 27.71 -7.70
CA LEU A 106 3.45 27.29 -6.60
C LEU A 106 3.44 25.78 -6.41
N LEU A 107 2.27 25.14 -6.49
CA LEU A 107 2.14 23.69 -6.37
C LEU A 107 2.83 22.99 -7.54
N LYS A 108 2.67 23.53 -8.76
CA LYS A 108 3.36 23.06 -9.96
C LYS A 108 4.88 23.08 -9.78
N ARG A 109 5.45 24.20 -9.30
CA ARG A 109 6.88 24.32 -9.02
C ARG A 109 7.38 23.32 -7.97
N ILE A 110 6.60 23.08 -6.92
CA ILE A 110 6.97 22.12 -5.86
C ILE A 110 7.00 20.69 -6.44
N ILE A 111 5.99 20.30 -7.23
CA ILE A 111 5.94 18.97 -7.86
C ILE A 111 7.07 18.77 -8.88
N GLU A 112 7.39 19.81 -9.66
CA GLU A 112 8.51 19.78 -10.60
C GLU A 112 9.86 19.63 -9.88
N ALA A 113 10.04 20.34 -8.76
CA ALA A 113 11.26 20.23 -7.95
C ALA A 113 11.39 18.86 -7.26
N ASP A 114 10.30 18.28 -6.78
CA ASP A 114 10.29 16.97 -6.12
C ASP A 114 10.53 15.82 -7.13
N ARG A 115 10.16 15.99 -8.40
CA ARG A 115 10.47 15.05 -9.48
C ARG A 115 11.96 14.91 -9.79
N GLU A 116 12.76 15.95 -9.53
CA GLU A 116 14.22 15.90 -9.69
C GLU A 116 14.93 15.27 -8.48
N ILE A 117 14.24 15.14 -7.35
CA ILE A 117 14.74 14.45 -6.18
C ILE A 117 14.48 12.95 -6.39
N HIS A 118 15.50 12.25 -6.91
CA HIS A 118 15.50 10.78 -6.97
C HIS A 118 15.39 10.20 -5.56
N TRP A 119 14.24 9.65 -5.23
CA TRP A 119 14.05 8.78 -4.06
C TRP A 119 14.57 7.38 -4.43
N GLU A 120 15.84 7.11 -4.16
CA GLU A 120 16.44 5.75 -4.19
C GLU A 120 15.89 4.86 -3.06
#